data_AF-W7JBU2-F1
#
_entry.id   AF-W7JBU2-F1
#
_cell.length_a   1.000
_cell.length_b   1.000
_cell.length_c   1.000
_cell.angle_alpha   90.00
_cell.angle_beta   90.00
_cell.angle_gamma   90.00
#
_symmetry.space_group_name_H-M   'P 1'
#
loop_
_entity.id
_entity.type
_entity.pdbx_description
1 polymer ?
#
loop_
_entity_poly.entity_id
_entity_poly.type
_entity_poly.pdbx_seq_one_letter_code
_entity_poly.pdbx_strand_id
1 'polypeptide(L)' 'KLVIVSSNCPSIQRSVIEYYAMLSKCGVHDYHGDNNDLGTACGKLFRISCLVITDVGDSDIIKTNE' A
#
# COMPACT_ATOMS: atom_id res chain seq x y z
N LYS A 1 -6.01 -8.77 -3.10
CA LYS A 1 -6.02 -7.32 -2.85
C LYS A 1 -4.94 -7.00 -1.83
N LEU A 2 -4.15 -5.97 -2.10
CA LEU A 2 -2.99 -5.59 -1.29
C LEU A 2 -3.01 -4.08 -1.05
N VAL A 3 -2.76 -3.66 0.18
CA VAL A 3 -2.59 -2.27 0.57
C VAL A 3 -1.10 -2.03 0.78
N ILE A 4 -0.56 -0.94 0.24
CA ILE A 4 0.83 -0.53 0.45
C ILE A 4 0.83 0.81 1.19
N VAL A 5 1.58 0.89 2.28
CA VAL A 5 1.65 2.08 3.15
C VAL A 5 3.08 2.60 3.22
N SER A 6 3.28 3.89 3.01
CA SER A 6 4.61 4.52 3.10
C SER A 6 5.13 4.53 4.54
N SER A 7 6.45 4.56 4.72
CA SER A 7 7.09 4.57 6.05
C SER A 7 6.73 5.79 6.90
N ASN A 8 6.40 6.92 6.27
CA ASN A 8 6.01 8.16 6.93
C ASN A 8 4.48 8.39 6.98
N CYS A 9 3.67 7.37 6.73
CA CYS A 9 2.22 7.46 6.91
C CYS A 9 1.90 7.74 8.40
N PRO A 10 1.15 8.80 8.73
CA PRO A 10 0.94 9.13 10.13
C PRO A 10 0.14 8.03 10.84
N SER A 11 0.51 7.78 12.10
CA SER A 11 0.12 6.59 12.85
C SER A 11 -1.39 6.39 12.94
N ILE A 12 -2.16 7.48 13.15
CA ILE A 12 -3.61 7.39 13.24
C ILE A 12 -4.25 6.95 11.92
N GLN A 13 -3.78 7.45 10.77
CA GLN A 13 -4.26 7.01 9.46
C GLN A 13 -3.85 5.57 9.17
N ARG A 14 -2.61 5.21 9.52
CA ARG A 14 -2.11 3.84 9.37
C ARG A 14 -2.98 2.84 10.14
N SER A 15 -3.30 3.11 11.41
CA SER A 15 -4.16 2.22 12.22
C SER A 15 -5.56 2.07 11.64
N VAL A 16 -6.14 3.15 11.09
CA VAL A 16 -7.45 3.07 10.41
C VAL A 16 -7.38 2.21 9.15
N ILE A 17 -6.32 2.37 8.34
CA ILE A 17 -6.09 1.57 7.13
C ILE A 17 -5.92 0.09 7.48
N GLU A 18 -5.08 -0.23 8.46
CA GLU A 18 -4.83 -1.59 8.93
C GLU A 18 -6.11 -2.25 9.46
N TYR A 19 -6.92 -1.49 10.22
CA TYR A 19 -8.21 -1.96 10.71
C TYR A 19 -9.17 -2.34 9.56
N TYR A 20 -9.32 -1.48 8.55
CA TYR A 20 -10.17 -1.79 7.40
C TYR A 20 -9.62 -2.91 6.52
N ALA A 21 -8.28 -2.99 6.39
CA ALA A 21 -7.63 -4.08 5.67
C ALA A 21 -7.86 -5.42 6.37
N MET A 22 -7.79 -5.46 7.71
CA MET A 22 -8.10 -6.63 8.52
C MET A 22 -9.55 -7.10 8.29
N LEU A 23 -10.53 -6.19 8.40
CA LEU A 23 -11.94 -6.51 8.15
C LEU A 23 -12.17 -7.06 6.73
N SER A 24 -11.43 -6.52 5.76
CA SER A 24 -11.50 -6.91 4.34
C SER A 24 -10.64 -8.11 3.99
N LYS A 25 -9.92 -8.70 4.96
CA LYS A 25 -8.93 -9.77 4.76
C LYS A 25 -7.92 -9.46 3.63
N CYS A 26 -7.49 -8.21 3.53
CA CYS A 26 -6.50 -7.74 2.56
C CYS A 26 -5.12 -7.70 3.21
N GLY A 27 -4.07 -8.02 2.44
CA GLY A 27 -2.70 -7.86 2.90
C GLY A 27 -2.35 -6.37 3.06
N VAL A 28 -1.52 -6.05 4.05
CA VAL A 28 -0.89 -4.74 4.21
C VAL A 28 0.61 -4.94 4.09
N HIS A 29 1.25 -4.16 3.21
CA HIS A 29 2.69 -4.19 3.00
C HIS A 29 3.29 -2.83 3.34
N ASP A 30 4.29 -2.86 4.20
CA ASP A 30 5.08 -1.67 4.57
C ASP A 30 6.08 -1.35 3.48
N TYR A 31 5.87 -0.21 2.82
CA TYR A 31 6.84 0.35 1.89
C TYR A 31 7.94 1.07 2.67
N HIS A 32 9.19 0.66 2.43
CA HIS A 32 10.35 1.21 3.15
C HIS A 32 10.65 2.69 2.80
N GLY A 33 10.24 3.17 1.63
CA GLY A 33 10.41 4.57 1.23
C GLY A 33 9.34 5.50 1.83
N ASP A 34 9.52 6.81 1.66
CA ASP A 34 8.56 7.81 2.11
C ASP A 34 7.41 7.99 1.10
N ASN A 35 6.47 8.91 1.37
CA ASN A 35 5.35 9.19 0.47
C ASN A 35 5.72 9.94 -0.82
N ASN A 36 6.88 10.59 -0.90
CA ASN A 36 7.42 11.14 -2.14
C ASN A 36 7.99 10.03 -3.01
N ASP A 37 8.74 9.10 -2.41
CA ASP A 37 9.31 7.92 -3.06
C ASP A 37 8.20 7.04 -3.62
N LEU A 38 7.17 6.77 -2.82
CA LEU A 38 6.01 5.98 -3.25
C LEU A 38 5.24 6.68 -4.38
N GLY A 39 5.09 8.00 -4.32
CA GLY A 39 4.49 8.79 -5.40
C GLY A 39 5.28 8.68 -6.71
N THR A 40 6.61 8.79 -6.60
CA THR A 40 7.54 8.67 -7.73
C THR A 40 7.52 7.26 -8.32
N ALA A 41 7.49 6.22 -7.49
CA ALA A 41 7.37 4.83 -7.91
C ALA A 41 6.05 4.57 -8.67
N CYS A 42 4.98 5.29 -8.32
CA CYS A 42 3.70 5.25 -9.04
C CYS A 42 3.66 6.14 -10.30
N GLY A 43 4.75 6.83 -10.64
CA GLY A 43 4.81 7.79 -11.76
C GLY A 43 3.94 9.03 -11.54
N LYS A 44 3.71 9.43 -10.28
CA LYS A 44 2.88 10.60 -9.93
C LYS A 44 3.75 11.73 -9.39
N LEU A 45 3.40 12.97 -9.75
CA LEU A 45 4.07 14.20 -9.28
C LEU A 45 3.47 14.73 -7.96
N PHE A 46 2.86 13.84 -7.17
CA PHE A 46 2.27 14.17 -5.88
C PHE A 46 2.52 13.02 -4.88
N ARG A 47 2.43 13.36 -3.60
CA ARG A 47 2.72 12.44 -2.49
C ARG A 47 1.63 11.39 -2.36
N ILE A 48 2.03 10.14 -2.14
CA ILE A 48 1.13 9.00 -1.91
C ILE A 48 1.54 8.33 -0.60
N SER A 49 0.72 8.45 0.44
CA SER A 49 0.99 7.77 1.72
C SER A 49 0.41 6.35 1.78
N CYS A 50 -0.56 6.04 0.93
CA CYS A 50 -1.21 4.74 0.84
C CYS A 50 -1.74 4.51 -0.59
N LEU A 51 -1.60 3.29 -1.11
CA LEU A 51 -2.24 2.84 -2.34
C LEU A 51 -2.84 1.45 -2.15
N VAL A 52 -3.85 1.13 -2.94
CA VAL A 52 -4.53 -0.18 -2.91
C VAL A 52 -4.50 -0.80 -4.29
N ILE A 53 -4.05 -2.04 -4.35
CA ILE A 53 -4.09 -2.89 -5.54
C ILE A 53 -5.44 -3.61 -5.55
N THR A 54 -6.36 -3.06 -6.34
CA THR A 54 -7.70 -3.62 -6.56
C THR A 54 -7.69 -4.77 -7.56
N ASP A 55 -6.82 -4.67 -8.56
CA ASP A 55 -6.55 -5.67 -9.59
C ASP A 55 -5.04 -5.71 -9.84
N VAL A 56 -4.48 -6.91 -10.00
CA VAL A 56 -3.04 -7.13 -10.15
C VAL A 56 -2.59 -7.11 -11.61
N GLY A 57 -3.51 -7.33 -12.55
CA GLY A 57 -3.15 -7.56 -13.95
C GLY A 57 -2.10 -8.67 -14.08
N ASP A 58 -1.06 -8.41 -14.86
CA ASP A 58 0.05 -9.35 -15.09
C ASP A 58 1.19 -9.22 -14.07
N SER A 59 0.95 -8.58 -12.92
CA SER A 59 1.99 -8.32 -11.92
C SER A 59 2.11 -9.43 -10.87
N ASP A 60 3.34 -9.84 -10.57
CA ASP A 60 3.68 -10.78 -9.48
C ASP A 60 3.69 -10.13 -8.08
N ILE A 61 3.15 -8.91 -7.96
CA ILE A 61 3.18 -8.12 -6.72
C ILE A 61 2.42 -8.79 -5.57
N ILE A 62 1.42 -9.62 -5.88
CA ILE A 62 0.77 -10.52 -4.91
C ILE A 62 1.23 -11.93 -5.25
N LYS A 63 2.24 -12.41 -4.52
CA LYS A 63 2.62 -13.83 -4.57
C LYS A 63 1.49 -14.64 -3.93
N THR A 64 0.70 -15.30 -4.76
CA THR A 64 -0.17 -16.38 -4.29
C THR A 64 0.77 -17.54 -4.04
N ASN A 65 0.96 -17.96 -2.78
CA ASN A 65 1.78 -19.13 -2.49
C ASN A 65 1.22 -20.32 -3.29
N GLU A 66 2.01 -20.85 -4.22
CA GLU A 66 1.87 -22.24 -4.68
C GLU A 66 2.29 -23.20 -3.55
#